data_AF-I6PE27-F1
#
_entry.id   AF-I6PE27-F1
#
_cell.length_a   1.000
_cell.length_b   1.000
_cell.length_c   1.000
_cell.angle_alpha   90.00
_cell.angle_beta   90.00
_cell.angle_gamma   90.00
#
_symmetry.space_group_name_H-M   'P 1'
#
loop_
_entity.id
_entity.type
_entity.pdbx_description
1 polymer ?
#
loop_
_entity_poly.entity_id
_entity_poly.type
_entity_poly.pdbx_seq_one_letter_code
_entity_poly.pdbx_strand_id
1 'polypeptide(L)'
;EKVKFAIGLLPAMLGGQAYVEAQDGLSVQDWMRKQGIPDRVTTEVFIAMSKALNFINPDELSMQCILIALNRFLQEKHGSKMAFLDGSPPERLCMPIVEHIESLGGQVRLNSRIQKIELTKDGTVRNFLLNDGNIIKGDAYVFATPVDILKLLLPEDWKAIPYFKKLEKLVGVPVINVHIWFDRKLKNTYDHLLFSRSPLLSVYADMSVTCKEYYDPNRSMLELVFAPAEEWISRSDSDIIDATMKELS
;
A
#
# COMPACT_ATOMS: atom_id res chain seq x y z
N GLU A 1 -16.93 -4.85 -25.90
CA GLU A 1 -16.30 -4.22 -24.70
C GLU A 1 -14.78 -4.28 -24.75
N LYS A 2 -14.15 -5.46 -24.90
CA LYS A 2 -12.67 -5.61 -25.02
C LYS A 2 -12.01 -4.70 -26.07
N VAL A 3 -12.65 -4.52 -27.23
CA VAL A 3 -12.15 -3.62 -28.29
C VAL A 3 -12.19 -2.15 -27.86
N LYS A 4 -13.28 -1.71 -27.22
CA LYS A 4 -13.38 -0.33 -26.70
C LYS A 4 -12.37 -0.07 -25.60
N PHE A 5 -12.13 -1.06 -24.75
CA PHE A 5 -11.09 -0.99 -23.71
C PHE A 5 -9.68 -0.85 -24.31
N ALA A 6 -9.33 -1.70 -25.29
CA ALA A 6 -8.03 -1.62 -25.96
C ALA A 6 -7.84 -0.26 -26.67
N ILE A 7 -8.87 0.24 -27.37
CA ILE A 7 -8.84 1.56 -28.01
C ILE A 7 -8.68 2.67 -26.97
N GLY A 8 -9.41 2.61 -25.85
CA GLY A 8 -9.34 3.60 -24.78
C GLY A 8 -7.97 3.69 -24.12
N LEU A 9 -7.21 2.59 -24.08
CA LEU A 9 -5.84 2.56 -23.55
C LEU A 9 -4.76 3.03 -24.54
N LEU A 10 -5.04 3.13 -25.84
CA LEU A 10 -4.05 3.53 -26.85
C LEU A 10 -3.30 4.82 -26.51
N PRO A 11 -3.95 5.90 -26.02
CA PRO A 11 -3.25 7.13 -25.67
C PRO A 11 -2.24 6.93 -24.53
N ALA A 12 -2.56 6.07 -23.56
CA ALA A 12 -1.64 5.74 -22.47
C ALA A 12 -0.45 4.89 -22.94
N MET A 13 -0.70 3.95 -23.85
CA MET A 13 0.36 3.09 -24.40
C MET A 13 1.37 3.87 -25.26
N LEU A 14 0.90 4.86 -26.03
CA LEU A 14 1.73 5.63 -26.96
C LEU A 14 2.31 6.91 -26.34
N GLY A 15 1.61 7.51 -25.38
CA GLY A 15 1.95 8.82 -24.83
C GLY A 15 3.07 8.82 -23.79
N GLY A 16 3.52 7.64 -23.34
CA GLY A 16 4.62 7.48 -22.39
C GLY A 16 4.37 8.20 -21.05
N GLN A 17 5.45 8.48 -20.32
CA GLN A 17 5.40 9.02 -18.96
C GLN A 17 4.69 10.39 -18.87
N ALA A 18 4.92 11.27 -19.85
CA ALA A 18 4.29 12.61 -19.87
C ALA A 18 2.76 12.53 -19.99
N TYR A 19 2.24 11.57 -20.77
CA TYR A 19 0.80 11.35 -20.83
C TYR A 19 0.25 10.84 -19.49
N VAL A 20 0.95 9.89 -18.87
CA VAL A 20 0.55 9.31 -17.57
C VAL A 20 0.46 10.39 -16.50
N GLU A 21 1.47 11.26 -16.38
CA GLU A 21 1.47 12.40 -15.45
C GLU A 21 0.32 13.38 -15.70
N ALA A 22 -0.02 13.63 -16.97
CA ALA A 22 -1.14 14.49 -17.32
C ALA A 22 -2.53 13.91 -16.93
N GLN A 23 -2.61 12.63 -16.53
CA GLN A 23 -3.88 12.02 -16.10
C GLN A 23 -4.11 12.08 -14.58
N ASP A 24 -3.18 12.65 -13.80
CA ASP A 24 -3.31 12.71 -12.34
C ASP A 24 -4.51 13.53 -11.85
N GLY A 25 -4.97 14.49 -12.67
CA GLY A 25 -6.15 15.31 -12.38
C GLY A 25 -7.50 14.62 -12.60
N LEU A 26 -7.54 13.35 -13.01
CA LEU A 26 -8.77 12.60 -13.27
C LEU A 26 -8.85 11.37 -12.38
N SER A 27 -10.04 11.11 -11.83
CA SER A 27 -10.33 9.81 -11.21
C SER A 27 -10.30 8.69 -12.25
N VAL A 28 -10.11 7.45 -11.80
CA VAL A 28 -10.21 6.28 -12.69
C VAL A 28 -11.58 6.25 -13.37
N GLN A 29 -12.67 6.50 -12.63
CA GLN A 29 -14.02 6.50 -13.20
C GLN A 29 -14.22 7.60 -14.25
N ASP A 30 -13.76 8.82 -13.99
CA ASP A 30 -13.90 9.94 -14.94
C ASP A 30 -13.07 9.71 -16.20
N TRP A 31 -11.85 9.18 -16.04
CA TRP A 31 -11.01 8.86 -17.18
C TRP A 31 -11.61 7.74 -18.03
N MET A 32 -12.12 6.66 -17.43
CA MET A 32 -12.77 5.57 -18.17
C MET A 32 -13.95 6.06 -19.00
N ARG A 33 -14.81 6.92 -18.41
CA ARG A 33 -15.94 7.55 -19.10
C ARG A 33 -15.48 8.44 -20.25
N LYS A 34 -14.46 9.27 -20.03
CA LYS A 34 -13.85 10.13 -21.05
C LYS A 34 -13.34 9.32 -22.26
N GLN A 35 -12.79 8.13 -22.02
CA GLN A 35 -12.28 7.23 -23.06
C GLN A 35 -13.39 6.37 -23.72
N GLY A 36 -14.65 6.53 -23.33
CA GLY A 36 -15.78 5.76 -23.86
C GLY A 36 -15.79 4.30 -23.43
N ILE A 37 -15.11 3.98 -22.32
CA ILE A 37 -15.09 2.64 -21.72
C ILE A 37 -16.40 2.45 -20.94
N PRO A 38 -17.13 1.34 -21.12
CA PRO A 38 -18.39 1.11 -20.42
C PRO A 38 -18.22 1.07 -18.89
N ASP A 39 -19.13 1.72 -18.15
CA ASP A 39 -19.13 1.76 -16.68
C ASP A 39 -19.03 0.35 -16.06
N ARG A 40 -19.62 -0.67 -16.70
CA ARG A 40 -19.51 -2.07 -16.27
C ARG A 40 -18.06 -2.56 -16.14
N VAL A 41 -17.16 -2.16 -17.04
CA VAL A 41 -15.74 -2.54 -16.99
C VAL A 41 -15.07 -1.89 -15.77
N THR A 42 -15.43 -0.63 -15.49
CA THR A 42 -14.96 0.08 -14.29
C THR A 42 -15.41 -0.65 -13.02
N THR A 43 -16.68 -1.05 -12.93
CA THR A 43 -17.23 -1.73 -11.77
C THR A 43 -16.69 -3.15 -11.59
N GLU A 44 -16.56 -3.95 -12.65
CA GLU A 44 -16.17 -5.36 -12.53
C GLU A 44 -14.66 -5.58 -12.38
N VAL A 45 -13.83 -4.72 -12.97
CA VAL A 45 -12.37 -4.90 -13.04
C VAL A 45 -11.64 -3.85 -12.21
N PHE A 46 -11.99 -2.58 -12.41
CA PHE A 46 -11.21 -1.49 -11.82
C PHE A 46 -11.54 -1.24 -10.35
N ILE A 47 -12.71 -1.64 -9.83
CA ILE A 47 -12.93 -1.67 -8.38
C ILE A 47 -11.89 -2.57 -7.69
N ALA A 48 -11.71 -3.79 -8.20
CA ALA A 48 -10.74 -4.71 -7.64
C ALA A 48 -9.30 -4.19 -7.77
N MET A 49 -8.95 -3.60 -8.92
CA MET A 49 -7.61 -3.05 -9.14
C MET A 49 -7.32 -1.81 -8.27
N SER A 50 -8.27 -0.88 -8.15
CA SER A 50 -8.13 0.32 -7.32
C SER A 50 -7.97 -0.04 -5.85
N LYS A 51 -8.82 -0.94 -5.33
CA LYS A 51 -8.72 -1.43 -3.95
C LYS A 51 -7.44 -2.22 -3.69
N ALA A 52 -6.91 -2.94 -4.67
CA ALA A 52 -5.65 -3.68 -4.52
C ALA A 52 -4.43 -2.75 -4.49
N LEU A 53 -4.47 -1.63 -5.22
CA LEU A 53 -3.33 -0.70 -5.31
C LEU A 53 -3.31 0.34 -4.19
N ASN A 54 -4.47 0.85 -3.77
CA ASN A 54 -4.54 1.97 -2.83
C ASN A 54 -5.73 1.92 -1.85
N PHE A 55 -6.42 0.77 -1.76
CA PHE A 55 -7.50 0.53 -0.79
C PHE A 55 -8.76 1.43 -0.91
N ILE A 56 -8.85 2.24 -1.96
CA ILE A 56 -9.98 3.13 -2.26
C ILE A 56 -10.67 2.77 -3.58
N ASN A 57 -11.85 3.33 -3.81
CA ASN A 57 -12.65 3.04 -4.99
C ASN A 57 -12.22 3.86 -6.24
N PRO A 58 -12.63 3.47 -7.46
CA PRO A 58 -12.24 4.12 -8.71
C PRO A 58 -12.71 5.57 -8.89
N ASP A 59 -13.74 6.00 -8.19
CA ASP A 59 -14.21 7.39 -8.14
C ASP A 59 -13.27 8.32 -7.38
N GLU A 60 -12.45 7.77 -6.49
CA GLU A 60 -11.51 8.53 -5.66
C GLU A 60 -10.07 8.40 -6.12
N LEU A 61 -9.69 7.26 -6.69
CA LEU A 61 -8.32 6.98 -7.11
C LEU A 61 -7.93 7.78 -8.36
N SER A 62 -6.76 8.42 -8.33
CA SER A 62 -6.13 9.04 -9.51
C SER A 62 -5.85 8.00 -10.61
N MET A 63 -6.21 8.32 -11.85
CA MET A 63 -5.93 7.45 -12.99
C MET A 63 -4.42 7.25 -13.23
N GLN A 64 -3.59 8.20 -12.80
CA GLN A 64 -2.13 8.06 -12.87
C GLN A 64 -1.66 6.76 -12.18
N CYS A 65 -2.25 6.41 -11.04
CA CYS A 65 -1.93 5.18 -10.29
C CYS A 65 -2.17 3.92 -11.14
N ILE A 66 -3.34 3.82 -11.79
CA ILE A 66 -3.70 2.69 -12.66
C ILE A 66 -2.78 2.63 -13.87
N LEU A 67 -2.50 3.76 -14.52
CA LEU A 67 -1.65 3.80 -15.70
C LEU A 67 -0.21 3.37 -15.40
N ILE A 68 0.35 3.76 -14.26
CA ILE A 68 1.66 3.29 -13.81
C ILE A 68 1.65 1.76 -13.64
N ALA A 69 0.63 1.21 -12.99
CA ALA A 69 0.49 -0.24 -12.81
C ALA A 69 0.35 -0.98 -14.14
N LEU A 70 -0.50 -0.49 -15.06
CA LEU A 70 -0.67 -1.06 -16.40
C LEU A 70 0.61 -0.96 -17.24
N ASN A 71 1.39 0.11 -17.10
CA ASN A 71 2.63 0.28 -17.85
C ASN A 71 3.66 -0.81 -17.50
N ARG A 72 3.73 -1.25 -16.23
CA ARG A 72 4.56 -2.41 -15.85
C ARG A 72 4.17 -3.69 -16.58
N PHE A 73 2.86 -3.92 -16.78
CA PHE A 73 2.36 -5.09 -17.51
C PHE A 73 2.69 -5.06 -19.01
N LEU A 74 2.86 -3.86 -19.57
CA LEU A 74 3.14 -3.67 -21.00
C LEU A 74 4.64 -3.67 -21.31
N GLN A 75 5.48 -3.19 -20.38
CA GLN A 75 6.92 -3.05 -20.60
C GLN A 75 7.69 -4.35 -20.37
N GLU A 76 7.28 -5.17 -19.40
CA GLU A 76 8.03 -6.36 -19.00
C GLU A 76 7.22 -7.64 -19.22
N LYS A 77 7.82 -8.64 -19.89
CA LYS A 77 7.18 -9.95 -20.16
C LYS A 77 6.62 -10.63 -18.91
N HIS A 78 7.25 -10.40 -17.76
CA HIS A 78 6.85 -10.96 -16.46
C HIS A 78 6.50 -9.88 -15.43
N GLY A 79 6.29 -8.63 -15.84
CA GLY A 79 6.03 -7.51 -14.93
C GLY A 79 4.71 -7.62 -14.15
N SER A 80 3.78 -8.46 -14.63
CA SER A 80 2.52 -8.79 -13.94
C SER A 80 2.59 -10.04 -13.06
N LYS A 81 3.74 -10.73 -13.01
CA LYS A 81 3.89 -11.96 -12.23
C LYS A 81 3.96 -11.62 -10.75
N MET A 82 3.14 -12.31 -9.95
CA MET A 82 3.09 -12.14 -8.50
C MET A 82 3.99 -13.16 -7.80
N ALA A 83 4.46 -12.82 -6.61
CA ALA A 83 5.21 -13.70 -5.72
C ALA A 83 4.85 -13.39 -4.27
N PHE A 84 4.85 -14.44 -3.43
CA PHE A 84 4.77 -14.31 -1.98
C PHE A 84 6.17 -14.42 -1.38
N LEU A 85 6.43 -13.65 -0.32
CA LEU A 85 7.60 -13.91 0.51
C LEU A 85 7.40 -15.27 1.20
N ASP A 86 8.48 -16.03 1.38
CA ASP A 86 8.38 -17.41 1.88
C ASP A 86 8.22 -17.50 3.41
N GLY A 87 7.97 -16.37 4.07
CA GLY A 87 7.74 -16.26 5.50
C GLY A 87 7.57 -14.81 5.95
N SER A 88 7.76 -14.57 7.25
CA SER A 88 7.55 -13.28 7.90
C SER A 88 8.51 -12.21 7.35
N PRO A 89 8.01 -11.01 6.97
CA PRO A 89 8.88 -9.94 6.45
C PRO A 89 10.03 -9.51 7.39
N PRO A 90 9.84 -9.40 8.72
CA PRO A 90 10.93 -9.02 9.62
C PRO A 90 12.14 -9.94 9.53
N GLU A 91 11.93 -11.25 9.45
CA GLU A 91 13.02 -12.23 9.45
C GLU A 91 13.53 -12.50 8.04
N ARG A 92 12.64 -12.69 7.06
CA ARG A 92 13.02 -13.12 5.70
C ARG A 92 13.54 -11.99 4.81
N LEU A 93 13.19 -10.74 5.13
CA LEU A 93 13.58 -9.57 4.31
C LEU A 93 14.30 -8.49 5.13
N CYS A 94 13.76 -8.07 6.27
CA CYS A 94 14.34 -6.97 7.02
C CYS A 94 15.67 -7.37 7.68
N MET A 95 15.76 -8.56 8.29
CA MET A 95 16.98 -9.01 8.95
C MET A 95 18.20 -9.09 8.02
N PRO A 96 18.12 -9.65 6.79
CA PRO A 96 19.22 -9.60 5.84
C PRO A 96 19.75 -8.18 5.55
N ILE A 97 18.85 -7.17 5.52
CA ILE A 97 19.23 -5.76 5.32
C ILE A 97 19.95 -5.22 6.56
N VAL A 98 19.45 -5.54 7.76
CA VAL A 98 20.07 -5.15 9.04
C VAL A 98 21.48 -5.74 9.14
N GLU A 99 21.63 -7.04 8.91
CA GLU A 99 22.92 -7.75 8.92
C GLU A 99 23.90 -7.13 7.93
N HIS A 100 23.45 -6.79 6.73
CA HIS A 100 24.29 -6.12 5.74
C HIS A 100 24.78 -4.75 6.22
N ILE A 101 23.88 -3.92 6.77
CA ILE A 101 24.22 -2.60 7.31
C ILE A 101 25.23 -2.73 8.45
N GLU A 102 25.02 -3.64 9.39
CA GLU A 102 25.89 -3.84 10.55
C GLU A 102 27.26 -4.42 10.16
N SER A 103 27.30 -5.31 9.17
CA SER A 103 28.57 -5.84 8.63
C SER A 103 29.48 -4.76 8.03
N LEU A 104 28.90 -3.63 7.62
CA LEU A 104 29.60 -2.48 7.07
C LEU A 104 29.82 -1.36 8.11
N GLY A 105 29.58 -1.65 9.40
CA GLY A 105 29.78 -0.70 10.50
C GLY A 105 28.62 0.26 10.76
N GLY A 106 27.49 0.10 10.05
CA GLY A 106 26.25 0.79 10.36
C GLY A 106 25.62 0.29 11.67
N GLN A 107 24.60 1.00 12.16
CA GLN A 107 23.91 0.64 13.39
C GLN A 107 22.40 0.67 13.18
N VAL A 108 21.71 -0.39 13.62
CA VAL A 108 20.25 -0.43 13.65
C VAL A 108 19.78 -0.48 15.10
N ARG A 109 18.99 0.50 15.51
CA ARG A 109 18.50 0.62 16.90
C ARG A 109 16.97 0.58 16.91
N LEU A 110 16.41 -0.47 17.51
CA LEU A 110 14.98 -0.57 17.75
C LEU A 110 14.56 0.27 18.97
N ASN A 111 13.26 0.46 19.17
CA ASN A 111 12.69 1.19 20.31
C ASN A 111 13.23 2.64 20.48
N SER A 112 13.73 3.25 19.41
CA SER A 112 14.40 4.55 19.41
C SER A 112 13.52 5.61 18.72
N ARG A 113 12.34 5.89 19.30
CA ARG A 113 11.36 6.80 18.68
C ARG A 113 11.86 8.25 18.74
N ILE A 114 11.92 8.90 17.59
CA ILE A 114 12.21 10.35 17.50
C ILE A 114 11.02 11.12 18.08
N GLN A 115 11.30 11.95 19.09
CA GLN A 115 10.34 12.85 19.71
C GLN A 115 10.34 14.23 19.06
N LYS A 116 11.52 14.74 18.65
CA LYS A 116 11.63 16.09 18.10
C LYS A 116 12.82 16.24 17.16
N ILE A 117 12.63 17.04 16.11
CA ILE A 117 13.72 17.58 15.28
C ILE A 117 14.16 18.91 15.89
N GLU A 118 15.35 18.96 16.47
CA GLU A 118 15.88 20.20 17.03
C GLU A 118 16.65 20.98 15.97
N LEU A 119 16.38 22.28 15.88
CA LEU A 119 17.02 23.17 14.91
C LEU A 119 18.13 24.01 15.54
N THR A 120 19.11 24.36 14.71
CA THR A 120 20.06 25.45 14.97
C THR A 120 19.39 26.81 14.69
N LYS A 121 20.11 27.91 14.96
CA LYS A 121 19.57 29.28 14.75
C LYS A 121 19.38 29.62 13.27
N ASP A 122 20.15 28.99 12.39
CA ASP A 122 20.06 29.12 10.92
C ASP A 122 19.00 28.20 10.30
N GLY A 123 18.24 27.45 11.12
CA GLY A 123 17.12 26.62 10.67
C GLY A 123 17.53 25.24 10.14
N THR A 124 18.81 24.86 10.23
CA THR A 124 19.30 23.53 9.90
C THR A 124 19.13 22.57 11.09
N VAL A 125 19.18 21.25 10.85
CA VAL A 125 19.00 20.26 11.92
C VAL A 125 20.23 20.23 12.83
N ARG A 126 20.02 20.46 14.11
CA ARG A 126 21.04 20.30 15.15
C ARG A 126 21.19 18.84 15.58
N ASN A 127 20.06 18.17 15.83
CA ASN A 127 19.99 16.77 16.28
C ASN A 127 18.56 16.23 16.21
N PHE A 128 18.42 14.91 16.39
CA PHE A 128 17.16 14.27 16.76
C PHE A 128 17.14 13.95 18.25
N LEU A 129 16.10 14.44 18.94
CA LEU A 129 15.80 14.07 20.31
C LEU A 129 14.89 12.85 20.30
N LEU A 130 15.27 11.80 21.02
CA LEU A 130 14.49 10.59 21.21
C LEU A 130 13.54 10.72 22.41
N ASN A 131 12.52 9.87 22.46
CA ASN A 131 11.51 9.87 23.53
C ASN A 131 12.05 9.50 24.93
N ASP A 132 13.20 8.83 24.99
CA ASP A 132 13.92 8.52 26.23
C ASP A 132 14.87 9.66 26.66
N GLY A 133 14.90 10.77 25.92
CA GLY A 133 15.77 11.92 26.17
C GLY A 133 17.16 11.82 25.54
N ASN A 134 17.50 10.69 24.90
CA ASN A 134 18.78 10.56 24.20
C ASN A 134 18.82 11.45 22.96
N ILE A 135 20.02 11.91 22.61
CA ILE A 135 20.27 12.81 21.49
C ILE A 135 21.09 12.08 20.43
N ILE A 136 20.60 12.07 19.18
CA ILE A 136 21.31 11.53 18.03
C ILE A 136 21.79 12.67 17.14
N LYS A 137 23.09 12.67 16.84
CA LYS A 137 23.75 13.63 15.95
C LYS A 137 24.36 12.90 14.76
N GLY A 138 24.39 13.57 13.63
CA GLY A 138 25.07 13.12 12.42
C GLY A 138 25.31 14.29 11.46
N ASP A 139 26.10 14.04 10.42
CA ASP A 139 26.41 15.02 9.38
C ASP A 139 25.22 15.23 8.42
N ALA A 140 24.35 14.22 8.32
CA ALA A 140 23.12 14.26 7.53
C ALA A 140 21.99 13.56 8.29
N TYR A 141 20.75 13.99 8.01
CA TYR A 141 19.55 13.47 8.65
C TYR A 141 18.54 13.08 7.57
N VAL A 142 18.00 11.87 7.68
CA VAL A 142 16.98 11.34 6.76
C VAL A 142 15.75 10.96 7.58
N PHE A 143 14.57 11.38 7.11
CA PHE A 143 13.29 11.01 7.70
C PHE A 143 12.59 10.00 6.80
N ALA A 144 12.66 8.72 7.18
CA ALA A 144 12.04 7.61 6.47
C ALA A 144 10.75 7.12 7.17
N THR A 145 9.96 8.06 7.70
CA THR A 145 8.68 7.78 8.39
C THR A 145 7.49 7.99 7.46
N PRO A 146 6.30 7.43 7.78
CA PRO A 146 5.06 7.85 7.11
C PRO A 146 4.87 9.37 7.13
N VAL A 147 4.25 9.92 6.08
CA VAL A 147 4.07 11.38 5.92
C VAL A 147 3.27 11.98 7.08
N ASP A 148 2.30 11.27 7.62
CA ASP A 148 1.50 11.74 8.76
C ASP A 148 2.35 11.92 10.02
N ILE A 149 3.33 11.04 10.25
CA ILE A 149 4.27 11.16 11.37
C ILE A 149 5.23 12.34 11.14
N LEU A 150 5.75 12.48 9.91
CA LEU A 150 6.61 13.62 9.58
C LEU A 150 5.87 14.94 9.80
N LYS A 151 4.63 15.09 9.31
CA LYS A 151 3.82 16.31 9.49
C LYS A 151 3.68 16.73 10.96
N LEU A 152 3.55 15.76 11.88
CA LEU A 152 3.47 16.02 13.32
C LEU A 152 4.81 16.45 13.93
N LEU A 153 5.94 15.99 13.37
CA LEU A 153 7.29 16.27 13.86
C LEU A 153 7.96 17.46 13.16
N LEU A 154 7.33 18.04 12.14
CA LEU A 154 7.85 19.18 11.41
C LEU A 154 8.04 20.38 12.36
N PRO A 155 9.26 20.95 12.42
CA PRO A 155 9.49 22.21 13.13
C PRO A 155 8.58 23.32 12.58
N GLU A 156 8.11 24.21 13.45
CA GLU A 156 7.23 25.34 13.05
C GLU A 156 7.88 26.20 11.95
N ASP A 157 9.19 26.47 12.07
CA ASP A 157 9.97 27.24 11.11
C ASP A 157 9.93 26.66 9.69
N TRP A 158 9.70 25.35 9.56
CA TRP A 158 9.67 24.65 8.27
C TRP A 158 8.28 24.58 7.67
N LYS A 159 7.20 24.72 8.46
CA LYS A 159 5.82 24.53 7.96
C LYS A 159 5.43 25.52 6.85
N ALA A 160 5.98 26.73 6.89
CA ALA A 160 5.72 27.73 5.86
C ALA A 160 6.49 27.49 4.54
N ILE A 161 7.51 26.62 4.55
CA ILE A 161 8.34 26.35 3.36
C ILE A 161 7.47 25.60 2.32
N PRO A 162 7.44 26.06 1.04
CA PRO A 162 6.57 25.47 0.02
C PRO A 162 6.72 23.96 -0.18
N TYR A 163 7.91 23.41 0.05
CA TYR A 163 8.16 21.97 0.00
C TYR A 163 7.32 21.22 1.04
N PHE A 164 7.41 21.61 2.32
CA PHE A 164 6.71 20.94 3.42
C PHE A 164 5.21 21.23 3.41
N LYS A 165 4.79 22.42 2.96
CA LYS A 165 3.37 22.75 2.82
C LYS A 165 2.62 21.82 1.85
N LYS A 166 3.27 21.38 0.76
CA LYS A 166 2.66 20.43 -0.19
C LYS A 166 2.27 19.10 0.46
N LEU A 167 2.91 18.71 1.57
CA LEU A 167 2.61 17.48 2.29
C LEU A 167 1.20 17.47 2.91
N GLU A 168 0.57 18.64 3.12
CA GLU A 168 -0.80 18.74 3.63
C GLU A 168 -1.82 17.98 2.77
N LYS A 169 -1.56 17.87 1.46
CA LYS A 169 -2.43 17.14 0.54
C LYS A 169 -2.30 15.61 0.65
N LEU A 170 -1.20 15.13 1.23
CA LEU A 170 -0.91 13.71 1.39
C LEU A 170 -1.41 13.23 2.75
N VAL A 171 -2.40 12.35 2.76
CA VAL A 171 -3.02 11.80 3.98
C VAL A 171 -3.08 10.29 3.86
N GLY A 172 -2.72 9.57 4.93
CA GLY A 172 -2.81 8.13 4.98
C GLY A 172 -4.24 7.61 4.79
N VAL A 173 -4.37 6.53 4.00
CA VAL A 173 -5.64 5.84 3.79
C VAL A 173 -5.79 4.72 4.82
N PRO A 174 -6.95 4.57 5.49
CA PRO A 174 -7.19 3.48 6.43
C PRO A 174 -7.30 2.13 5.70
N VAL A 175 -6.73 1.09 6.32
CA VAL A 175 -6.79 -0.29 5.82
C VAL A 175 -6.77 -1.25 7.01
N ILE A 176 -7.50 -2.37 6.89
CA ILE A 176 -7.49 -3.45 7.88
C ILE A 176 -7.01 -4.73 7.20
N ASN A 177 -6.15 -5.48 7.87
CA ASN A 177 -5.64 -6.77 7.41
C ASN A 177 -6.11 -7.85 8.39
N VAL A 178 -6.99 -8.74 7.90
CA VAL A 178 -7.71 -9.73 8.67
C VAL A 178 -7.03 -11.09 8.49
N HIS A 179 -6.79 -11.80 9.59
CA HIS A 179 -6.25 -13.15 9.59
C HIS A 179 -7.22 -14.10 10.29
N ILE A 180 -7.69 -15.14 9.60
CA ILE A 180 -8.64 -16.12 10.15
C ILE A 180 -8.06 -17.53 9.99
N TRP A 181 -7.85 -18.21 11.11
CA TRP A 181 -7.53 -19.63 11.13
C TRP A 181 -8.82 -20.46 11.21
N PHE A 182 -8.94 -21.41 10.30
CA PHE A 182 -10.02 -22.39 10.29
C PHE A 182 -9.57 -23.69 10.96
N ASP A 183 -10.52 -24.39 11.57
CA ASP A 183 -10.30 -25.69 12.20
C ASP A 183 -9.98 -26.81 11.20
N ARG A 184 -10.30 -26.61 9.92
CA ARG A 184 -10.11 -27.54 8.81
C ARG A 184 -9.35 -26.91 7.65
N LYS A 185 -8.68 -27.75 6.86
CA LYS A 185 -8.13 -27.38 5.55
C LYS A 185 -9.28 -27.18 4.56
N LEU A 186 -9.31 -26.03 3.92
CA LEU A 186 -10.26 -25.74 2.85
C LEU A 186 -9.89 -26.56 1.60
N LYS A 187 -10.88 -27.21 0.97
CA LYS A 187 -10.65 -28.08 -0.20
C LYS A 187 -10.44 -27.31 -1.50
N ASN A 188 -11.11 -26.17 -1.65
CA ASN A 188 -11.13 -25.37 -2.87
C ASN A 188 -10.36 -24.07 -2.66
N THR A 189 -9.05 -24.17 -2.48
CA THR A 189 -8.14 -23.03 -2.38
C THR A 189 -7.08 -23.07 -3.48
N TYR A 190 -6.34 -21.98 -3.62
CA TYR A 190 -5.39 -21.76 -4.71
C TYR A 190 -4.05 -21.33 -4.14
N ASP A 191 -2.97 -21.82 -4.75
CA ASP A 191 -1.62 -21.28 -4.55
C ASP A 191 -1.46 -19.96 -5.35
N HIS A 192 -2.27 -18.96 -4.99
CA HIS A 192 -2.30 -17.67 -5.66
C HIS A 192 -2.98 -16.59 -4.82
N LEU A 193 -2.70 -15.32 -5.12
CA LEU A 193 -3.50 -14.17 -4.67
C LEU A 193 -4.85 -14.15 -5.42
N LEU A 194 -5.94 -13.91 -4.70
CA LEU A 194 -7.29 -13.87 -5.25
C LEU A 194 -7.90 -12.48 -5.08
N PHE A 195 -8.58 -11.98 -6.12
CA PHE A 195 -9.38 -10.77 -6.06
C PHE A 195 -10.81 -11.15 -5.69
N SER A 196 -11.27 -10.76 -4.50
CA SER A 196 -12.62 -11.12 -4.01
C SER A 196 -13.74 -10.50 -4.87
N ARG A 197 -13.51 -9.29 -5.39
CA ARG A 197 -14.54 -8.42 -5.99
C ARG A 197 -15.69 -8.09 -5.03
N SER A 198 -15.42 -8.20 -3.73
CA SER A 198 -16.36 -7.87 -2.66
C SER A 198 -16.50 -6.34 -2.49
N PRO A 199 -17.66 -5.85 -2.03
CA PRO A 199 -17.81 -4.47 -1.59
C PRO A 199 -16.94 -4.14 -0.36
N LEU A 200 -16.60 -5.12 0.48
CA LEU A 200 -15.85 -4.92 1.73
C LEU A 200 -14.42 -5.48 1.68
N LEU A 201 -14.21 -6.58 0.96
CA LEU A 201 -12.90 -7.20 0.82
C LEU A 201 -12.22 -6.79 -0.50
N SER A 202 -10.90 -6.74 -0.48
CA SER A 202 -10.05 -6.45 -1.64
C SER A 202 -9.44 -7.76 -2.15
N VAL A 203 -8.15 -7.99 -1.86
CA VAL A 203 -7.42 -9.21 -2.17
C VAL A 203 -7.35 -10.13 -0.94
N TYR A 204 -7.23 -11.43 -1.19
CA TYR A 204 -7.02 -12.43 -0.13
C TYR A 204 -6.20 -13.62 -0.63
N ALA A 205 -5.63 -14.38 0.30
CA ALA A 205 -4.92 -15.62 0.01
C ALA A 205 -5.07 -16.62 1.16
N ASP A 206 -5.01 -17.92 0.85
CA ASP A 206 -4.78 -18.96 1.86
C ASP A 206 -3.28 -19.07 2.11
N MET A 207 -2.81 -18.39 3.15
CA MET A 207 -1.39 -18.32 3.49
C MET A 207 -0.83 -19.68 3.91
N SER A 208 -1.68 -20.62 4.33
CA SER A 208 -1.27 -22.00 4.60
C SER A 208 -0.98 -22.81 3.33
N VAL A 209 -1.19 -22.22 2.16
CA VAL A 209 -0.84 -22.77 0.85
C VAL A 209 0.26 -21.92 0.19
N THR A 210 0.08 -20.60 0.16
CA THR A 210 0.95 -19.68 -0.61
C THR A 210 2.26 -19.30 0.08
N CYS A 211 2.31 -19.35 1.42
CA CYS A 211 3.48 -18.97 2.20
C CYS A 211 4.14 -20.21 2.82
N LYS A 212 5.43 -20.39 2.55
CA LYS A 212 6.17 -21.59 2.94
C LYS A 212 6.28 -21.74 4.46
N GLU A 213 6.60 -20.68 5.19
CA GLU A 213 6.67 -20.70 6.65
C GLU A 213 5.32 -20.99 7.30
N TYR A 214 4.22 -20.55 6.67
CA TYR A 214 2.88 -20.68 7.24
C TYR A 214 2.13 -21.93 6.75
N TYR A 215 2.79 -22.80 5.99
CA TYR A 215 2.20 -24.01 5.45
C TYR A 215 1.66 -24.93 6.57
N ASP A 216 0.37 -25.28 6.46
CA ASP A 216 -0.28 -26.25 7.34
C ASP A 216 -1.14 -27.21 6.47
N PRO A 217 -0.91 -28.53 6.51
CA PRO A 217 -1.65 -29.47 5.69
C PRO A 217 -3.09 -29.74 6.20
N ASN A 218 -3.39 -29.41 7.46
CA ASN A 218 -4.63 -29.79 8.13
C ASN A 218 -5.55 -28.61 8.44
N ARG A 219 -5.02 -27.38 8.46
CA ARG A 219 -5.76 -26.13 8.71
C ARG A 219 -5.48 -25.10 7.62
N SER A 220 -6.46 -24.25 7.35
CA SER A 220 -6.30 -23.10 6.46
C SER A 220 -6.21 -21.81 7.25
N MET A 221 -5.40 -20.87 6.76
CA MET A 221 -5.34 -19.51 7.29
C MET A 221 -5.57 -18.55 6.14
N LEU A 222 -6.71 -17.85 6.18
CA LEU A 222 -7.00 -16.81 5.20
C LEU A 222 -6.48 -15.48 5.72
N GLU A 223 -5.63 -14.83 4.92
CA GLU A 223 -5.25 -13.44 5.09
C GLU A 223 -6.00 -12.60 4.06
N LEU A 224 -6.72 -11.58 4.52
CA LEU A 224 -7.62 -10.77 3.70
C LEU A 224 -7.38 -9.28 3.94
N VAL A 225 -7.36 -8.51 2.85
CA VAL A 225 -7.38 -7.05 2.93
C VAL A 225 -8.84 -6.59 2.95
N PHE A 226 -9.23 -5.89 4.00
CA PHE A 226 -10.54 -5.26 4.14
C PHE A 226 -10.44 -3.80 3.72
N ALA A 227 -11.08 -3.44 2.60
CA ALA A 227 -10.99 -2.13 1.98
C ALA A 227 -12.23 -1.80 1.12
N PRO A 228 -12.79 -0.58 1.21
CA PRO A 228 -12.32 0.55 2.02
C PRO A 228 -12.63 0.39 3.51
N ALA A 229 -11.76 0.92 4.38
CA ALA A 229 -11.84 0.71 5.83
C ALA A 229 -12.19 1.96 6.65
N GLU A 230 -12.52 3.09 6.03
CA GLU A 230 -12.79 4.35 6.75
C GLU A 230 -13.90 4.21 7.80
N GLU A 231 -15.05 3.62 7.43
CA GLU A 231 -16.16 3.37 8.35
C GLU A 231 -15.96 2.16 9.28
N TRP A 232 -14.85 1.43 9.12
CA TRP A 232 -14.59 0.15 9.78
C TRP A 232 -13.42 0.21 10.77
N ILE A 233 -12.46 1.10 10.57
CA ILE A 233 -11.20 1.15 11.35
C ILE A 233 -11.41 1.39 12.85
N SER A 234 -12.55 1.99 13.23
CA SER A 234 -12.94 2.25 14.62
C SER A 234 -13.93 1.23 15.20
N ARG A 235 -14.37 0.25 14.41
CA ARG A 235 -15.29 -0.80 14.87
C ARG A 235 -14.57 -1.88 15.65
N SER A 236 -15.35 -2.73 16.33
CA SER A 236 -14.80 -3.85 17.07
C SER A 236 -14.29 -4.95 16.14
N ASP A 237 -13.30 -5.72 16.61
CA ASP A 237 -12.80 -6.90 15.90
C ASP A 237 -13.93 -7.87 15.57
N SER A 238 -14.91 -8.06 16.47
CA SER A 238 -16.06 -8.95 16.20
C SER A 238 -16.90 -8.45 15.04
N ASP A 239 -17.16 -7.15 14.92
CA ASP A 239 -17.93 -6.61 13.79
C ASP A 239 -17.21 -6.82 12.45
N ILE A 240 -15.89 -6.63 12.45
CA ILE A 240 -15.04 -6.83 11.27
C ILE A 240 -14.99 -8.31 10.88
N ILE A 241 -14.83 -9.21 11.86
CA ILE A 241 -14.83 -10.66 11.64
C ILE A 241 -16.20 -11.12 11.14
N ASP A 242 -17.29 -10.69 11.75
CA ASP A 242 -18.65 -11.05 11.32
C ASP A 242 -18.94 -10.57 9.89
N ALA A 243 -18.51 -9.37 9.53
CA ALA A 243 -18.62 -8.86 8.17
C ALA A 243 -17.76 -9.67 7.19
N THR A 244 -16.53 -10.00 7.56
CA THR A 244 -15.61 -10.80 6.74
C THR A 244 -16.18 -12.21 6.51
N MET A 245 -16.73 -12.84 7.54
CA MET A 245 -17.33 -14.17 7.45
C MET A 245 -18.57 -14.21 6.55
N LYS A 246 -19.36 -13.13 6.49
CA LYS A 246 -20.51 -13.00 5.56
C LYS A 246 -20.07 -12.89 4.10
N GLU A 247 -18.92 -12.29 3.83
CA GLU A 247 -18.37 -12.20 2.47
C GLU A 247 -17.70 -13.51 2.01
N LEU A 248 -17.34 -14.39 2.96
CA LEU A 248 -16.73 -15.70 2.70
C LEU A 248 -17.74 -16.84 2.52
N SER A 249 -19.01 -16.63 2.88
CA SER A 249 -20.11 -17.62 2.78
C SER A 249 -20.71 -17.68 1.38
#